data_AF-A0A4Q3YYV6-F1
#
_entry.id   AF-A0A4Q3YYV6-F1
#
_cell.length_a   1.000
_cell.length_b   1.000
_cell.length_c   1.000
_cell.angle_alpha   90.00
_cell.angle_beta   90.00
_cell.angle_gamma   90.00
#
_symmetry.space_group_name_H-M   'P 1'
#
loop_
_entity.id
_entity.type
_entity.pdbx_description
1 polymer ?
#
loop_
_entity_poly.entity_id
_entity_poly.type
_entity_poly.pdbx_seq_one_letter_code
_entity_poly.pdbx_strand_id
1 'polypeptide(L)'
;MAALVAAGMLALGFAAVPLYRIFCQVTGFAGTTQRATTGDAAAAEKAGAKVGATVSVRFDANVDANLPWTFRPEQVTKTVKLGQRQMAFYYARNNSDVPVTGQASFNVSPDQTGAYFNKVQCFCFTEQTLQPGEEVHMPVLFFVDPAMAKDADAAPVQQITLSYTFHRAPDVPQ
;
A
#
# COMPACT_ATOMS: atom_id res chain seq x y z
N MET A 1 33.98 26.10 46.33
CA MET A 1 32.72 25.37 46.11
C MET A 1 32.08 25.71 44.76
N ALA A 2 31.84 26.98 44.42
CA ALA A 2 31.15 27.35 43.17
C ALA A 2 31.80 26.80 41.88
N ALA A 3 33.14 26.81 41.77
CA ALA A 3 33.85 26.29 40.60
C ALA A 3 33.70 24.76 40.40
N LEU A 4 33.62 23.98 41.49
CA LEU A 4 33.39 22.52 41.43
C LEU A 4 31.96 22.20 41.00
N VAL A 5 30.99 22.99 41.46
CA VAL A 5 29.59 22.84 41.06
C VAL A 5 29.41 23.19 39.58
N ALA A 6 30.06 24.26 39.11
CA ALA A 6 30.03 24.64 37.70
C ALA A 6 30.68 23.58 36.80
N ALA A 7 31.83 23.03 37.20
CA ALA A 7 32.48 21.94 36.46
C ALA A 7 31.61 20.66 36.43
N GLY A 8 30.91 20.35 37.52
CA GLY A 8 29.99 19.21 37.59
C GLY A 8 28.78 19.35 36.64
N MET A 9 28.17 20.53 36.57
CA MET A 9 27.06 20.79 35.64
C MET A 9 27.50 20.73 34.17
N LEU A 10 28.71 21.23 33.87
CA LEU A 10 29.30 21.12 32.53
C LEU A 10 29.58 19.67 32.13
N ALA A 11 30.11 18.86 33.04
CA ALA A 11 30.36 17.43 32.79
C ALA A 11 29.05 16.67 32.52
N LEU A 12 27.99 16.96 33.27
CA LEU A 12 26.67 16.33 33.08
C LEU A 12 26.04 16.71 31.74
N GLY A 13 26.13 17.98 31.32
CA GLY A 13 25.65 18.41 30.02
C GLY A 13 26.38 17.74 28.86
N PHE A 14 27.70 17.56 28.97
CA PHE A 14 28.50 16.91 27.94
C PHE A 14 28.24 15.40 27.85
N ALA A 15 27.92 14.75 28.99
CA ALA A 15 27.58 13.34 29.06
C ALA A 15 26.14 13.04 28.59
N ALA A 16 25.23 14.00 28.66
CA ALA A 16 23.82 13.79 28.29
C ALA A 16 23.66 13.41 26.80
N VAL A 17 24.42 14.02 25.90
CA VAL A 17 24.34 13.76 24.45
C VAL A 17 24.70 12.31 24.07
N PRO A 18 25.87 11.74 24.46
CA PRO A 18 26.18 10.36 24.15
C PRO A 18 25.24 9.36 24.85
N LEU A 19 24.80 9.65 26.08
CA LEU A 19 23.86 8.79 26.80
C LEU A 19 22.49 8.76 26.11
N TYR A 20 22.01 9.91 25.64
CA TYR A 20 20.79 10.02 24.85
C TYR A 20 20.92 9.30 23.49
N ARG A 21 22.08 9.40 22.83
CA ARG A 21 22.34 8.65 21.59
C ARG A 21 22.31 7.14 21.81
N ILE A 22 22.93 6.64 22.88
CA ILE A 22 22.89 5.21 23.23
C ILE A 22 21.46 4.78 23.57
N PHE A 23 20.72 5.59 24.32
CA PHE A 23 19.31 5.34 24.60
C PHE A 23 18.47 5.29 23.32
N CYS A 24 18.58 6.28 22.44
CA CYS A 24 17.90 6.30 21.13
C CYS A 24 18.29 5.11 20.26
N GLN A 25 19.56 4.70 20.29
CA GLN A 25 20.04 3.56 19.51
C GLN A 25 19.53 2.21 20.05
N VAL A 26 19.44 2.05 21.38
CA VAL A 26 18.94 0.81 22.02
C VAL A 26 17.41 0.71 21.96
N THR A 27 16.72 1.85 22.06
CA THR A 27 15.24 1.88 22.12
C THR A 27 14.56 2.21 20.79
N GLY A 28 15.31 2.73 19.80
CA GLY A 28 14.75 3.23 18.54
C GLY A 28 13.99 4.56 18.68
N PHE A 29 14.11 5.25 19.83
CA PHE A 29 13.42 6.51 20.10
C PHE A 29 13.85 7.61 19.10
N ALA A 30 12.88 8.30 18.49
CA ALA A 30 13.05 9.28 17.42
C ALA A 30 13.55 8.75 16.06
N GLY A 31 13.32 7.48 15.73
CA GLY A 31 13.50 6.96 14.37
C GLY A 31 14.96 6.73 13.96
N THR A 32 15.87 6.57 14.92
CA THR A 32 17.28 6.24 14.63
C THR A 32 17.39 4.78 14.18
N THR A 33 17.62 4.58 12.89
CA THR A 33 17.66 3.27 12.25
C THR A 33 18.88 2.46 12.69
N GLN A 34 18.66 1.23 13.16
CA GLN A 34 19.74 0.25 13.37
C GLN A 34 20.24 -0.24 12.01
N ARG A 35 21.55 -0.24 11.77
CA ARG A 35 22.14 -0.90 10.59
C ARG A 35 21.97 -2.42 10.74
N ALA A 36 21.01 -2.97 10.00
CA ALA A 36 20.75 -4.40 9.93
C ALA A 36 21.78 -5.11 9.03
N THR A 37 22.28 -6.25 9.49
CA THR A 37 23.16 -7.17 8.74
C THR A 37 22.33 -8.26 8.04
N THR A 38 22.94 -9.04 7.15
CA THR A 38 22.29 -10.14 6.41
C THR A 38 21.63 -11.20 7.30
N GLY A 39 22.01 -11.31 8.58
CA GLY A 39 21.32 -12.15 9.57
C GLY A 39 19.94 -11.62 9.99
N ASP A 40 19.73 -10.31 9.92
CA ASP A 40 18.47 -9.65 10.28
C ASP A 40 17.39 -9.84 9.21
N ALA A 41 17.78 -10.12 7.95
CA ALA A 41 16.85 -10.49 6.88
C ALA A 41 16.20 -11.87 7.14
N ALA A 42 16.97 -12.84 7.64
CA ALA A 42 16.43 -14.14 8.07
C ALA A 42 15.62 -14.03 9.37
N ALA A 43 15.97 -13.09 10.25
CA ALA A 43 15.16 -12.77 11.42
C ALA A 43 13.86 -12.04 11.05
N ALA A 44 13.84 -11.22 9.99
CA ALA A 44 12.63 -10.59 9.45
C ALA A 44 11.69 -11.62 8.81
N GLU A 45 12.22 -12.66 8.16
CA GLU A 45 11.43 -13.79 7.66
C GLU A 45 10.78 -14.59 8.80
N LYS A 46 11.50 -14.80 9.92
CA LYS A 46 10.96 -15.42 11.14
C LYS A 46 10.07 -14.49 11.98
N ALA A 47 10.29 -13.17 11.94
CA ALA A 47 9.44 -12.17 12.59
C ALA A 47 8.14 -11.94 11.81
N GLY A 48 8.15 -12.12 10.48
CA GLY A 48 6.94 -12.21 9.65
C GLY A 48 6.04 -13.40 10.03
N ALA A 49 6.60 -14.43 10.67
CA ALA A 49 5.81 -15.51 11.26
C ALA A 49 5.19 -15.17 12.64
N LYS A 50 5.67 -14.10 13.31
CA LYS A 50 5.12 -13.63 14.61
C LYS A 50 4.20 -12.43 14.50
N VAL A 51 4.25 -11.67 13.41
CA VAL A 51 3.28 -10.62 13.12
C VAL A 51 2.32 -11.14 12.06
N GLY A 52 1.30 -11.87 12.51
CA GLY A 52 0.14 -12.23 11.69
C GLY A 52 -0.73 -11.02 11.35
N ALA A 53 -0.13 -9.92 10.91
CA ALA A 53 -0.87 -8.78 10.39
C ALA A 53 -1.43 -9.22 9.03
N THR A 54 -2.64 -9.74 9.06
CA THR A 54 -3.48 -9.84 7.88
C THR A 54 -4.27 -8.55 7.77
N VAL A 55 -4.37 -8.02 6.55
CA VAL A 55 -5.22 -6.86 6.26
C VAL A 55 -6.34 -7.30 5.33
N SER A 56 -7.53 -6.76 5.54
CA SER A 56 -8.68 -6.96 4.67
C SER A 56 -8.57 -6.01 3.49
N VAL A 57 -8.56 -6.51 2.26
CA VAL A 57 -8.63 -5.67 1.07
C VAL A 57 -10.04 -5.75 0.52
N ARG A 58 -10.75 -4.63 0.51
CA ARG A 58 -12.05 -4.45 -0.14
C ARG A 58 -11.81 -3.99 -1.57
N PHE A 59 -12.44 -4.65 -2.53
CA PHE A 59 -12.40 -4.28 -3.93
C PHE A 59 -13.71 -3.58 -4.29
N ASP A 60 -13.57 -2.40 -4.87
CA ASP A 60 -14.67 -1.54 -5.25
C ASP A 60 -14.54 -1.17 -6.72
N ALA A 61 -15.67 -1.17 -7.42
CA ALA A 61 -15.73 -1.03 -8.86
C ALA A 61 -16.86 -0.08 -9.22
N ASN A 62 -16.50 0.99 -9.92
CA ASN A 62 -17.41 2.01 -10.39
C ASN A 62 -17.25 2.18 -11.91
N VAL A 63 -18.33 2.58 -12.54
CA VAL A 63 -18.37 2.89 -13.97
C VAL A 63 -19.04 4.25 -14.13
N ASP A 64 -18.48 5.09 -14.98
CA ASP A 64 -19.11 6.36 -15.33
C ASP A 64 -20.43 6.12 -16.07
N ALA A 65 -21.40 7.00 -15.84
CA ALA A 65 -22.71 6.94 -16.49
C ALA A 65 -22.64 6.96 -18.03
N ASN A 66 -21.57 7.53 -18.59
CA ASN A 66 -21.36 7.64 -20.04
C ASN A 66 -20.60 6.45 -20.64
N LEU A 67 -20.28 5.43 -19.86
CA LEU A 67 -19.61 4.22 -20.30
C LEU A 67 -20.57 3.02 -20.16
N PRO A 68 -21.08 2.43 -21.27
CA PRO A 68 -22.08 1.37 -21.24
C PRO A 68 -21.47 0.00 -20.88
N TRP A 69 -20.66 -0.05 -19.82
CA TRP A 69 -19.98 -1.26 -19.37
C TRP A 69 -20.57 -1.77 -18.06
N THR A 70 -20.62 -3.08 -17.91
CA THR A 70 -20.79 -3.71 -16.59
C THR A 70 -19.42 -4.00 -16.03
N PHE A 71 -19.05 -3.32 -14.95
CA PHE A 71 -17.78 -3.52 -14.25
C PHE A 71 -18.04 -3.90 -12.79
N ARG A 72 -17.47 -5.01 -12.33
CA ARG A 72 -17.63 -5.50 -10.95
C ARG A 72 -16.41 -6.31 -10.49
N PRO A 73 -16.09 -6.30 -9.19
CA PRO A 73 -15.10 -7.21 -8.67
C PRO A 73 -15.70 -8.62 -8.63
N GLU A 74 -14.89 -9.65 -8.88
CA GLU A 74 -15.33 -11.03 -8.62
C GLU A 74 -15.42 -11.34 -7.13
N GLN A 75 -14.58 -10.68 -6.34
CA GLN A 75 -14.51 -10.82 -4.89
C GLN A 75 -14.56 -9.42 -4.27
N VAL A 76 -15.54 -9.16 -3.42
CA VAL A 76 -15.70 -7.84 -2.78
C VAL A 76 -14.67 -7.63 -1.67
N THR A 77 -14.21 -8.69 -1.02
CA THR A 77 -13.27 -8.59 0.10
C THR A 77 -12.36 -9.81 0.13
N LYS A 78 -11.07 -9.59 0.38
CA LYS A 78 -10.07 -10.64 0.52
C LYS A 78 -9.10 -10.31 1.64
N THR A 79 -8.95 -11.22 2.59
CA THR A 79 -7.92 -11.11 3.62
C THR A 79 -6.57 -11.51 3.05
N VAL A 80 -5.58 -10.63 3.16
CA VAL A 80 -4.24 -10.83 2.63
C VAL A 80 -3.19 -10.69 3.73
N LYS A 81 -2.13 -11.48 3.63
CA LYS A 81 -0.97 -11.35 4.50
C LYS A 81 -0.05 -10.27 3.95
N LEU A 82 0.47 -9.40 4.82
CA LEU A 82 1.46 -8.41 4.42
C LEU A 82 2.70 -9.10 3.82
N GLY A 83 3.28 -8.49 2.78
CA GLY A 83 4.42 -9.00 2.02
C GLY A 83 4.11 -10.13 1.05
N GLN A 84 2.89 -10.68 1.04
CA GLN A 84 2.50 -11.71 0.07
C GLN A 84 1.87 -11.08 -1.18
N ARG A 85 2.36 -11.51 -2.35
CA ARG A 85 1.75 -11.20 -3.64
C ARG A 85 0.39 -11.89 -3.74
N GLN A 86 -0.61 -11.12 -4.11
CA GLN A 86 -1.99 -11.55 -4.23
C GLN A 86 -2.55 -11.13 -5.57
N MET A 87 -3.41 -11.99 -6.11
CA MET A 87 -4.15 -11.72 -7.33
C MET A 87 -5.64 -11.56 -6.99
N ALA A 88 -6.25 -10.55 -7.58
CA ALA A 88 -7.69 -10.34 -7.61
C ALA A 88 -8.15 -10.22 -9.07
N PHE A 89 -9.41 -10.55 -9.33
CA PHE A 89 -9.99 -10.51 -10.67
C PHE A 89 -11.15 -9.53 -10.69
N TYR A 90 -11.20 -8.74 -11.75
CA TYR A 90 -12.34 -7.90 -12.08
C TYR A 90 -12.98 -8.38 -13.36
N TYR A 91 -14.30 -8.32 -13.40
CA TYR A 91 -15.11 -8.60 -14.58
C TYR A 91 -15.49 -7.29 -15.26
N ALA A 92 -15.26 -7.20 -16.56
CA ALA A 92 -15.82 -6.15 -17.41
C ALA A 92 -16.54 -6.74 -18.62
N ARG A 93 -17.67 -6.14 -18.98
CA ARG A 93 -18.43 -6.45 -20.19
C ARG A 93 -18.90 -5.19 -20.88
N ASN A 94 -18.76 -5.13 -22.20
CA ASN A 94 -19.36 -4.08 -23.00
C ASN A 94 -20.83 -4.43 -23.32
N ASN A 95 -21.76 -3.56 -22.92
CA ASN A 95 -23.20 -3.73 -23.18
C ASN A 95 -23.70 -2.96 -24.39
N SER A 96 -22.85 -2.19 -25.07
CA SER A 96 -23.22 -1.53 -26.33
C SER A 96 -23.06 -2.44 -27.54
N ASP A 97 -23.65 -2.00 -28.64
CA ASP A 97 -23.53 -2.54 -30.00
C ASP A 97 -22.32 -1.99 -30.77
N VAL A 98 -21.59 -1.03 -30.20
CA VAL A 98 -20.36 -0.46 -30.75
C VAL A 98 -19.13 -0.79 -29.89
N PRO A 99 -17.92 -0.84 -30.48
CA PRO A 99 -16.68 -0.88 -29.72
C PRO A 99 -16.56 0.38 -28.86
N VAL A 100 -16.17 0.22 -27.61
CA VAL A 100 -16.00 1.34 -26.68
C VAL A 100 -14.64 1.24 -26.03
N THR A 101 -13.97 2.37 -25.91
CA THR A 101 -12.68 2.49 -25.23
C THR A 101 -12.88 3.08 -23.85
N GLY A 102 -12.47 2.34 -22.83
CA GLY A 102 -12.49 2.75 -21.43
C GLY A 102 -11.09 3.01 -20.89
N GLN A 103 -10.95 4.04 -20.07
CA GLN A 103 -9.76 4.29 -19.27
C GLN A 103 -10.12 4.19 -17.79
N ALA A 104 -9.37 3.41 -17.03
CA ALA A 104 -9.57 3.30 -15.59
C ALA A 104 -8.75 4.35 -14.83
N SER A 105 -9.32 4.88 -13.77
CA SER A 105 -8.62 5.54 -12.68
C SER A 105 -8.71 4.66 -11.43
N PHE A 106 -7.79 4.83 -10.48
CA PHE A 106 -7.84 4.11 -9.21
C PHE A 106 -7.48 5.00 -8.04
N ASN A 107 -8.03 4.64 -6.89
CA ASN A 107 -7.66 5.20 -5.60
C ASN A 107 -7.57 4.10 -4.55
N VAL A 108 -6.72 4.33 -3.56
CA VAL A 108 -6.55 3.46 -2.39
C VAL A 108 -6.93 4.26 -1.16
N SER A 109 -7.79 3.70 -0.32
CA SER A 109 -8.25 4.34 0.91
C SER A 109 -8.11 3.37 2.09
N PRO A 110 -7.70 3.82 3.28
CA PRO A 110 -7.28 5.18 3.65
C PRO A 110 -5.94 5.61 3.04
N ASP A 111 -5.74 6.92 2.84
CA ASP A 111 -4.57 7.48 2.17
C ASP A 111 -3.24 7.07 2.83
N GLN A 112 -3.21 6.95 4.16
CA GLN A 112 -2.01 6.49 4.88
C GLN A 112 -1.57 5.06 4.51
N THR A 113 -2.48 4.24 3.96
CA THR A 113 -2.15 2.88 3.49
C THR A 113 -1.75 2.85 2.01
N GLY A 114 -2.03 3.92 1.26
CA GLY A 114 -1.72 4.02 -0.16
C GLY A 114 -0.22 3.88 -0.45
N ALA A 115 0.63 4.43 0.43
CA ALA A 115 2.10 4.32 0.31
C ALA A 115 2.62 2.88 0.44
N TYR A 116 1.88 2.02 1.13
CA TYR A 116 2.25 0.62 1.35
C TYR A 116 1.57 -0.33 0.35
N PHE A 117 0.57 0.14 -0.37
CA PHE A 117 -0.15 -0.65 -1.37
C PHE A 117 0.56 -0.58 -2.72
N ASN A 118 1.35 -1.61 -3.02
CA ASN A 118 2.14 -1.67 -4.25
C ASN A 118 1.44 -2.54 -5.30
N LYS A 119 0.98 -1.92 -6.39
CA LYS A 119 0.46 -2.61 -7.56
C LYS A 119 1.63 -3.01 -8.48
N VAL A 120 1.93 -4.31 -8.58
CA VAL A 120 3.13 -4.85 -9.24
C VAL A 120 2.97 -4.93 -10.75
N GLN A 121 1.75 -5.07 -11.26
CA GLN A 121 1.49 -5.08 -12.70
C GLN A 121 0.30 -4.18 -13.05
N CYS A 122 0.61 -3.04 -13.65
CA CYS A 122 -0.33 -2.20 -14.39
C CYS A 122 -0.18 -2.49 -15.89
N PHE A 123 -0.71 -3.61 -16.38
CA PHE A 123 -0.86 -3.80 -17.83
C PHE A 123 -2.18 -3.23 -18.39
N CYS A 124 -3.13 -2.84 -17.53
CA CYS A 124 -4.51 -2.49 -17.94
C CYS A 124 -4.92 -1.03 -17.63
N PHE A 125 -3.99 -0.10 -17.45
CA PHE A 125 -4.32 1.34 -17.42
C PHE A 125 -4.02 2.06 -18.74
N THR A 126 -3.59 1.31 -19.74
CA THR A 126 -3.82 1.65 -21.14
C THR A 126 -5.31 1.54 -21.43
N GLU A 127 -5.80 2.48 -22.22
CA GLU A 127 -7.10 2.44 -22.88
C GLU A 127 -7.44 1.00 -23.30
N GLN A 128 -8.53 0.47 -22.74
CA GLN A 128 -9.03 -0.86 -23.08
C GLN A 128 -10.21 -0.69 -24.03
N THR A 129 -10.09 -1.27 -25.23
CA THR A 129 -11.18 -1.30 -26.20
C THR A 129 -11.89 -2.63 -26.10
N LEU A 130 -13.17 -2.62 -25.72
CA LEU A 130 -14.01 -3.81 -25.70
C LEU A 130 -14.96 -3.81 -26.89
N GLN A 131 -15.01 -4.92 -27.61
CA GLN A 131 -15.96 -5.14 -28.70
C GLN A 131 -17.39 -5.27 -28.15
N PRO A 132 -18.42 -5.11 -28.99
CA PRO A 132 -19.81 -5.29 -28.59
C PRO A 132 -20.07 -6.65 -27.94
N GLY A 133 -20.57 -6.66 -26.71
CA GLY A 133 -20.85 -7.90 -25.96
C GLY A 133 -19.61 -8.65 -25.47
N GLU A 134 -18.40 -8.13 -25.67
CA GLU A 134 -17.17 -8.77 -25.21
C GLU A 134 -17.08 -8.78 -23.68
N GLU A 135 -16.66 -9.91 -23.12
CA GLU A 135 -16.46 -10.12 -21.69
C GLU A 135 -15.00 -10.43 -21.41
N VAL A 136 -14.42 -9.73 -20.43
CA VAL A 136 -13.00 -9.87 -20.06
C VAL A 136 -12.85 -9.98 -18.54
N HIS A 137 -11.95 -10.87 -18.14
CA HIS A 137 -11.50 -11.01 -16.76
C HIS A 137 -10.11 -10.38 -16.62
N MET A 138 -10.03 -9.28 -15.88
CA MET A 138 -8.81 -8.50 -15.71
C MET A 138 -8.12 -8.88 -14.39
N PRO A 139 -7.00 -9.62 -14.41
CA PRO A 139 -6.23 -9.90 -13.22
C PRO A 139 -5.45 -8.67 -12.74
N VAL A 140 -5.53 -8.39 -11.45
CA VAL A 140 -4.75 -7.36 -10.76
C VAL A 140 -3.82 -8.04 -9.76
N LEU A 141 -2.51 -7.90 -9.99
CA LEU A 141 -1.48 -8.35 -9.07
C LEU A 141 -1.06 -7.20 -8.15
N PHE A 142 -1.20 -7.42 -6.84
CA PHE A 142 -0.87 -6.45 -5.82
C PHE A 142 -0.20 -7.12 -4.61
N PHE A 143 0.47 -6.34 -3.78
CA PHE A 143 0.85 -6.74 -2.43
C PHE A 143 0.82 -5.53 -1.51
N VAL A 144 0.66 -5.78 -0.21
CA VAL A 144 0.76 -4.75 0.82
C VAL A 144 2.12 -4.90 1.49
N ASP A 145 2.89 -3.82 1.53
CA ASP A 145 4.23 -3.82 2.11
C ASP A 145 4.17 -4.10 3.63
N PRO A 146 4.97 -5.05 4.15
CA PRO A 146 5.05 -5.32 5.58
C PRO A 146 5.50 -4.12 6.44
N ALA A 147 6.09 -3.08 5.83
CA ALA A 147 6.38 -1.82 6.51
C ALA A 147 5.12 -1.13 7.07
N MET A 148 3.94 -1.40 6.52
CA MET A 148 2.66 -0.89 7.03
C MET A 148 2.44 -1.23 8.52
N ALA A 149 2.87 -2.42 8.96
CA ALA A 149 2.72 -2.85 10.36
C ALA A 149 3.65 -2.11 11.33
N LYS A 150 4.63 -1.35 10.82
CA LYS A 150 5.59 -0.57 11.62
C LYS A 150 5.25 0.92 11.65
N ASP A 151 4.31 1.36 10.82
CA ASP A 151 3.85 2.74 10.73
C ASP A 151 2.74 2.98 11.76
N ALA A 152 2.86 4.03 12.58
CA ALA A 152 1.89 4.32 13.65
C ALA A 152 0.48 4.66 13.11
N ASP A 153 0.41 5.25 11.92
CA ASP A 153 -0.84 5.70 11.30
C ASP A 153 -1.46 4.60 10.43
N ALA A 154 -0.64 3.76 9.79
CA ALA A 154 -1.11 2.67 8.92
C ALA A 154 -1.30 1.31 9.62
N ALA A 155 -0.54 1.02 10.68
CA ALA A 155 -0.68 -0.22 11.45
C ALA A 155 -2.08 -0.50 12.04
N PRO A 156 -2.85 0.50 12.54
CA PRO A 156 -4.20 0.23 13.05
C PRO A 156 -5.22 -0.04 11.94
N VAL A 157 -4.88 0.18 10.67
CA VAL A 157 -5.81 0.00 9.55
C VAL A 157 -5.99 -1.49 9.25
N GLN A 158 -7.20 -1.98 9.54
CA GLN A 158 -7.58 -3.38 9.30
C GLN A 158 -8.16 -3.61 7.91
N GLN A 159 -8.64 -2.55 7.24
CA GLN A 159 -9.26 -2.63 5.93
C GLN A 159 -8.72 -1.56 4.99
N ILE A 160 -8.28 -1.99 3.81
CA ILE A 160 -7.87 -1.14 2.70
C ILE A 160 -8.91 -1.31 1.59
N THR A 161 -9.43 -0.22 1.05
CA THR A 161 -10.32 -0.23 -0.10
C THR A 161 -9.54 0.16 -1.34
N LEU A 162 -9.52 -0.73 -2.33
CA LEU A 162 -9.03 -0.46 -3.66
C LEU A 162 -10.23 -0.19 -4.56
N SER A 163 -10.44 1.09 -4.87
CA SER A 163 -11.52 1.55 -5.73
C SER A 163 -11.01 1.79 -7.13
N TYR A 164 -11.70 1.21 -8.11
CA TYR A 164 -11.49 1.46 -9.53
C TYR A 164 -12.71 2.16 -10.11
N THR A 165 -12.47 3.18 -10.93
CA THR A 165 -13.52 3.84 -11.70
C THR A 165 -13.14 3.84 -13.17
N PHE A 166 -14.01 3.28 -14.02
CA PHE A 166 -13.84 3.32 -15.46
C PHE A 166 -14.55 4.53 -16.06
N HIS A 167 -13.80 5.31 -16.80
CA HIS A 167 -14.25 6.47 -17.56
C HIS A 167 -14.22 6.12 -19.05
N ARG A 168 -15.09 6.75 -19.85
CA ARG A 168 -14.96 6.66 -21.31
C ARG A 168 -13.71 7.44 -21.73
N ALA A 169 -12.80 6.79 -22.44
CA ALA A 169 -11.64 7.49 -23.00
C ALA A 169 -12.14 8.52 -24.04
N PRO A 170 -11.58 9.74 -24.08
CA PRO A 170 -11.86 10.65 -25.18
C PRO A 170 -11.44 9.98 -26.49
N ASP A 171 -12.31 10.02 -27.51
CA ASP A 171 -11.95 9.57 -28.86
C ASP A 171 -10.77 10.42 -29.32
N VAL A 172 -9.54 9.91 -29.18
CA VAL A 172 -8.37 10.54 -29.80
C VAL A 172 -8.48 10.22 -31.28
N PRO A 173 -8.73 11.20 -32.17
CA PRO A 173 -8.66 10.95 -33.59
C PRO A 173 -7.22 10.54 -33.90
N GLN A 174 -7.05 9.35 -34.46
CA GLN A 174 -5.77 8.89 -35.01
C GLN A 174 -5.36 9.79 -36.17
#